data_AF-A0A7Y3T3W6-F1
#
_entry.id   AF-A0A7Y3T3W6-F1
#
_cell.length_a   1.000
_cell.length_b   1.000
_cell.length_c   1.000
_cell.angle_alpha   90.00
_cell.angle_beta   90.00
_cell.angle_gamma   90.00
#
_symmetry.space_group_name_H-M   'P 1'
#
loop_
_entity.id
_entity.type
_entity.pdbx_description
1 polymer ?
#
loop_
_entity_poly.entity_id
_entity_poly.type
_entity_poly.pdbx_seq_one_letter_code
_entity_poly.pdbx_strand_id
1 'polypeptide(L)' 'MNGPKREGNYPDRGLDCQEDVAGKLVEALDEAEAAGWDRIEAAKALAKVANGIHMGERGTDPDE' A
#
# COMPACT_ATOMS: atom_id res chain seq x y z
N MET A 1 -15.01 4.00 -7.67
CA MET A 1 -13.64 3.59 -8.04
C MET A 1 -12.83 4.86 -8.11
N ASN A 2 -11.82 4.98 -7.25
CA ASN A 2 -10.91 6.15 -7.23
C ASN A 2 -9.56 5.82 -7.90
N GLY A 3 -9.43 4.62 -8.45
CA GLY A 3 -8.27 4.17 -9.22
C GLY A 3 -7.94 5.02 -10.45
N PRO A 4 -6.83 4.69 -11.14
CA PRO A 4 -6.33 5.47 -12.26
C PRO A 4 -7.43 5.71 -13.30
N LYS A 5 -7.74 6.99 -13.53
CA LYS A 5 -8.91 7.42 -14.31
C LYS A 5 -8.72 7.23 -15.82
N ARG A 6 -7.49 6.97 -16.26
CA ARG A 6 -7.10 6.78 -17.66
C ARG A 6 -5.83 5.93 -17.78
N GLU A 7 -5.68 5.26 -18.91
CA GLU A 7 -4.46 4.55 -19.28
C GLU A 7 -3.32 5.52 -19.62
N GLY A 8 -2.09 5.02 -19.56
CA GLY A 8 -0.88 5.81 -19.85
C GLY A 8 -0.42 6.69 -18.70
N ASN A 9 0.61 7.50 -18.95
CA ASN A 9 1.20 8.36 -17.95
C ASN A 9 0.52 9.73 -17.96
N TYR A 10 0.02 10.18 -16.80
CA TYR A 10 -0.58 11.51 -16.65
C TYR A 10 -0.22 12.10 -15.29
N PRO A 11 -0.25 13.45 -15.15
CA PRO A 11 0.33 14.14 -14.00
C PRO A 11 -0.10 13.59 -12.63
N ASP A 12 -1.40 13.31 -12.46
CA ASP A 12 -1.98 12.91 -11.17
C ASP A 12 -2.12 11.39 -10.99
N ARG A 13 -1.56 10.56 -11.89
CA ARG A 13 -1.76 9.10 -11.86
C ARG A 13 -1.28 8.48 -10.55
N GLY A 14 -0.16 8.97 -10.03
CA GLY A 14 0.37 8.52 -8.74
C GLY A 14 -0.58 8.82 -7.58
N LEU A 15 -1.19 10.01 -7.59
CA LEU A 15 -2.15 10.43 -6.56
C LEU A 15 -3.43 9.58 -6.64
N ASP A 16 -4.00 9.40 -7.85
CA ASP A 16 -5.20 8.56 -8.03
C ASP A 16 -4.95 7.11 -7.56
N CYS A 17 -3.77 6.53 -7.87
CA CYS A 17 -3.42 5.20 -7.37
C CYS A 17 -3.32 5.16 -5.84
N GLN A 18 -2.76 6.20 -5.21
CA GLN A 18 -2.66 6.28 -3.75
C GLN A 18 -4.04 6.42 -3.10
N GLU A 19 -4.91 7.25 -3.64
CA GLU A 19 -6.27 7.46 -3.14
C GLU A 19 -7.12 6.17 -3.20
N ASP A 20 -6.95 5.36 -4.25
CA ASP A 20 -7.69 4.10 -4.40
C ASP A 20 -7.29 3.03 -3.36
N VAL A 21 -6.01 2.99 -3.00
CA VAL A 21 -5.50 2.02 -2.01
C VAL A 21 -5.59 2.54 -0.58
N ALA A 22 -5.62 3.87 -0.36
CA ALA A 22 -5.60 4.48 0.96
C ALA A 22 -6.74 3.98 1.85
N GLY A 23 -7.97 3.88 1.31
CA GLY A 23 -9.12 3.38 2.09
C GLY A 23 -8.90 1.96 2.61
N LYS A 24 -8.37 1.07 1.76
CA LYS A 24 -8.08 -0.32 2.13
C LYS A 24 -6.96 -0.42 3.17
N LEU A 25 -5.96 0.45 3.08
CA LEU A 25 -4.88 0.51 4.07
C LEU A 25 -5.36 1.02 5.42
N VAL A 26 -6.33 1.94 5.45
CA VAL A 26 -6.98 2.38 6.70
C VAL A 26 -7.76 1.23 7.33
N GLU A 27 -8.53 0.46 6.54
CA GLU A 27 -9.23 -0.73 7.03
C GLU A 27 -8.27 -1.76 7.65
N ALA A 28 -7.13 -2.02 6.97
CA ALA A 28 -6.10 -2.91 7.50
C ALA A 28 -5.47 -2.42 8.81
N LEU A 29 -5.34 -1.10 8.99
CA LEU A 29 -4.88 -0.50 10.25
C LEU A 29 -5.91 -0.68 11.37
N ASP A 30 -7.19 -0.49 11.06
CA ASP A 30 -8.29 -0.65 12.02
C ASP A 30 -8.39 -2.12 12.49
N GLU A 31 -8.22 -3.08 11.59
CA GLU A 31 -8.15 -4.50 11.92
C GLU A 31 -6.94 -4.84 12.82
N ALA A 32 -5.77 -4.28 12.53
CA ALA A 32 -4.57 -4.49 13.35
C ALA A 32 -4.73 -3.88 14.76
N GLU A 33 -5.29 -2.68 14.86
CA GLU A 33 -5.57 -2.03 16.15
C GLU A 33 -6.61 -2.82 16.95
N ALA A 34 -7.66 -3.35 16.30
CA ALA A 34 -8.64 -4.25 16.93
C ALA A 34 -8.01 -5.57 17.42
N ALA A 35 -6.93 -6.02 16.78
CA ALA A 35 -6.11 -7.15 17.22
C ALA A 35 -5.11 -6.80 18.34
N GLY A 36 -5.08 -5.54 18.80
CA GLY A 36 -4.26 -5.07 19.91
C GLY A 36 -2.90 -4.49 19.52
N TRP A 37 -2.67 -4.20 18.24
CA TRP A 37 -1.44 -3.55 17.79
C TRP A 37 -1.48 -2.04 18.07
N ASP A 38 -0.31 -1.46 18.34
CA ASP A 38 -0.16 -0.01 18.19
C ASP A 38 -0.32 0.38 16.72
N ARG A 39 -1.12 1.42 16.45
CA ARG A 39 -1.45 1.84 15.08
C ARG A 39 -0.22 2.27 14.29
N ILE A 40 0.78 2.87 14.94
CA ILE A 40 2.03 3.30 14.27
C ILE A 40 2.91 2.08 13.97
N GLU A 41 2.95 1.07 14.84
CA GLU A 41 3.62 -0.20 14.57
C GLU A 41 2.98 -0.95 13.40
N ALA A 42 1.65 -1.03 13.36
CA ALA A 42 0.90 -1.61 12.25
C ALA A 42 1.18 -0.87 10.93
N ALA A 43 1.19 0.46 10.93
CA ALA A 43 1.52 1.26 9.76
C ALA A 43 2.94 1.00 9.24
N LYS A 44 3.93 0.87 10.15
CA LYS A 44 5.31 0.52 9.79
C LYS A 44 5.39 -0.88 9.17
N ALA A 45 4.64 -1.84 9.70
CA ALA A 45 4.59 -3.20 9.16
C ALA A 45 3.99 -3.22 7.76
N LEU A 46 2.84 -2.55 7.55
CA LEU A 46 2.21 -2.43 6.22
C LEU A 46 3.16 -1.80 5.18
N ALA A 47 3.88 -0.74 5.55
CA ALA A 47 4.85 -0.11 4.65
C ALA A 47 6.00 -1.05 4.26
N LYS A 48 6.51 -1.85 5.21
CA LYS A 48 7.56 -2.85 4.93
C LYS A 48 7.05 -3.96 4.00
N VAL A 49 5.86 -4.48 4.25
CA VAL A 49 5.24 -5.52 3.41
C VAL A 49 4.97 -5.00 2.00
N ALA A 50 4.40 -3.81 1.85
CA ALA A 50 4.16 -3.20 0.54
C ALA A 50 5.46 -3.01 -0.26
N ASN A 51 6.53 -2.57 0.40
CA ASN A 51 7.85 -2.47 -0.23
C ASN A 51 8.40 -3.84 -0.63
N GLY A 52 8.28 -4.87 0.22
CA GLY A 52 8.72 -6.23 -0.10
C GLY A 52 7.99 -6.80 -1.32
N ILE A 53 6.66 -6.68 -1.37
CA ILE A 53 5.84 -7.09 -2.53
C ILE A 53 6.32 -6.40 -3.80
N HIS A 54 6.50 -5.08 -3.75
CA HIS A 54 6.97 -4.29 -4.90
C HIS A 54 8.37 -4.69 -5.38
N MET A 55 9.27 -5.11 -4.47
CA MET A 55 10.60 -5.60 -4.85
C MET A 55 10.56 -6.99 -5.46
N GLY A 56 9.74 -7.91 -4.92
CA GLY A 56 9.52 -9.25 -5.49
C GLY A 56 8.85 -9.20 -6.86
N GLU A 57 7.84 -8.35 -7.05
CA GLU A 57 7.23 -8.12 -8.38
C GLU A 57 8.23 -7.60 -9.43
N ARG A 58 9.32 -6.98 -8.98
CA ARG A 58 10.41 -6.50 -9.83
C ARG A 58 11.54 -7.51 -10.01
N GLY A 59 11.51 -8.66 -9.33
CA GLY A 59 12.61 -9.63 -9.28
C GLY A 59 13.87 -9.04 -8.67
N THR A 60 13.71 -8.14 -7.70
CA THR A 60 14.81 -7.42 -7.02
C THR A 60 14.93 -7.76 -5.54
N ASP A 61 14.17 -8.75 -5.07
CA ASP A 61 14.36 -9.30 -3.74
C ASP A 61 15.67 -10.10 -3.71
N PRO A 62 16.62 -9.80 -2.80
CA PRO A 62 17.87 -10.55 -2.70
C PRO A 62 17.69 -12.03 -2.33
N ASP A 63 16.51 -12.44 -1.86
CA ASP A 63 16.16 -13.81 -1.47
C ASP A 63 15.28 -14.55 -2.52
N GLU A 64 15.01 -13.96 -3.70
CA GLU A 64 14.35 -14.64 -4.85
C GLU A 64 15.33 -15.35 -5.81
#